data_AF-A0A7Y3FWD9-F1
#
_entry.id   AF-A0A7Y3FWD9-F1
#
_cell.length_a   1.000
_cell.length_b   1.000
_cell.length_c   1.000
_cell.angle_alpha   90.00
_cell.angle_beta   90.00
_cell.angle_gamma   90.00
#
_symmetry.space_group_name_H-M   'P 1'
#
loop_
_entity.id
_entity.type
_entity.pdbx_description
1 polymer ?
#
loop_
_entity_poly.entity_id
_entity_poly.type
_entity_poly.pdbx_seq_one_letter_code
_entity_poly.pdbx_strand_id
1 'polypeptide(L)' 'IGPDRMECRGLDCDGLQEYYRDRNLLKASVLAEHVGNAVVFFVSNQTPTTGASLPVDGGIPAAFPR' A
#
# COMPACT_ATOMS: atom_id res chain seq x y z
N ILE A 1 2.78 -8.82 -6.59
CA ILE A 1 3.99 -8.33 -7.29
C ILE A 1 4.67 -9.58 -7.85
N GLY A 2 4.99 -9.63 -9.14
CA GLY A 2 5.38 -10.88 -9.82
C GLY A 2 6.86 -10.96 -10.21
N PRO A 3 7.33 -12.17 -10.57
CA PRO A 3 8.72 -12.45 -10.98
C PRO A 3 9.17 -11.59 -12.17
N ASP A 4 8.28 -11.27 -13.10
CA ASP A 4 8.61 -10.45 -14.28
C ASP A 4 9.14 -9.05 -13.90
N ARG A 5 8.62 -8.46 -12.80
CA ARG A 5 9.08 -7.14 -12.31
C ARG A 5 10.40 -7.21 -11.55
N MET A 6 10.73 -8.39 -11.03
CA MET A 6 11.98 -8.67 -10.33
C MET A 6 13.13 -8.73 -11.34
N GLU A 7 12.94 -9.51 -12.40
CA GLU A 7 13.92 -9.72 -13.46
C GLU A 7 14.24 -8.43 -14.22
N CYS A 8 13.22 -7.62 -14.56
CA CYS A 8 13.43 -6.31 -15.20
C CYS A 8 14.27 -5.32 -14.39
N ARG A 9 14.42 -5.55 -13.07
CA ARG A 9 15.14 -4.66 -12.16
C ARG A 9 16.39 -5.30 -11.55
N GLY A 10 16.71 -6.55 -11.90
CA GLY A 10 17.81 -7.31 -11.30
C GLY A 10 17.62 -7.55 -9.80
N LEU A 11 16.39 -7.66 -9.32
CA LEU A 11 16.05 -7.88 -7.91
C LEU A 11 15.66 -9.34 -7.66
N ASP A 12 15.92 -9.85 -6.47
CA ASP A 12 15.35 -11.08 -5.94
C ASP A 12 14.04 -10.79 -5.16
N CYS A 13 13.42 -11.81 -4.57
CA CYS A 13 12.12 -11.65 -3.88
C CYS A 13 12.21 -10.65 -2.73
N ASP A 14 13.26 -10.77 -1.92
CA ASP A 14 13.48 -9.93 -0.74
C ASP A 14 13.83 -8.50 -1.16
N GLY A 15 14.70 -8.33 -2.15
CA GLY A 15 15.07 -7.05 -2.72
C GLY A 15 13.91 -6.34 -3.41
N LEU A 16 12.96 -7.07 -3.99
CA LEU A 16 11.73 -6.49 -4.52
C LEU A 16 10.85 -5.92 -3.41
N GLN A 17 10.73 -6.65 -2.29
CA GLN A 17 9.90 -6.23 -1.16
C GLN A 17 10.49 -4.97 -0.49
N GLU A 18 11.80 -4.95 -0.31
CA GLU A 18 12.56 -3.79 0.19
C GLU A 18 12.45 -2.59 -0.77
N TYR A 19 12.56 -2.83 -2.08
CA TYR A 19 12.38 -1.80 -3.11
C TYR A 19 11.01 -1.10 -3.02
N TYR A 20 9.90 -1.82 -2.78
CA TYR A 20 8.59 -1.18 -2.61
C TYR A 20 8.43 -0.48 -1.27
N ARG A 21 9.02 -1.02 -0.19
CA ARG A 21 9.04 -0.37 1.12
C ARG A 21 9.75 0.99 1.04
N ASP A 22 10.89 1.04 0.36
CA ASP A 22 11.70 2.25 0.23
C ASP A 22 11.04 3.32 -0.67
N ARG A 23 10.03 2.96 -1.45
CA ARG A 23 9.32 3.92 -2.31
C ARG A 23 8.21 4.68 -1.60
N ASN A 24 7.67 4.14 -0.52
CA ASN A 24 6.63 4.81 0.23
C ASN A 24 7.24 5.74 1.29
N LEU A 25 6.55 6.84 1.62
CA LEU A 25 7.08 7.87 2.51
C LEU A 25 7.32 7.36 3.94
N LEU A 26 6.49 6.42 4.40
CA LEU A 26 6.57 5.86 5.75
C LEU A 26 7.66 4.79 5.91
N LYS A 27 8.28 4.34 4.81
CA LYS A 27 9.22 3.21 4.77
C LYS A 27 8.65 1.96 5.44
N ALA A 28 7.33 1.78 5.32
CA ALA A 28 6.59 0.74 6.02
C ALA A 28 6.26 -0.43 5.09
N SER A 29 6.28 -1.65 5.62
CA SER A 29 5.73 -2.81 4.94
C SER A 29 4.20 -2.70 4.90
N VAL A 30 3.62 -2.83 3.71
CA VAL A 30 2.16 -2.80 3.53
C VAL A 30 1.66 -4.22 3.33
N LEU A 31 0.88 -4.73 4.29
CA LEU A 31 0.38 -6.10 4.32
C LEU A 31 -1.13 -6.15 4.06
N ALA A 32 -1.64 -7.34 3.74
CA ALA A 32 -3.06 -7.57 3.55
C ALA A 32 -3.91 -7.18 4.78
N GLU A 33 -3.37 -7.36 5.98
CA GLU A 33 -4.01 -6.96 7.23
C GLU A 33 -4.28 -5.45 7.30
N HIS A 34 -3.37 -4.62 6.78
CA HIS A 34 -3.58 -3.16 6.77
C HIS A 34 -4.76 -2.76 5.89
N VAL A 35 -4.98 -3.48 4.78
CA VAL A 35 -6.18 -3.31 3.94
C VAL A 35 -7.42 -3.76 4.70
N GLY A 36 -7.35 -4.88 5.42
CA GLY A 36 -8.43 -5.33 6.31
C GLY A 36 -8.81 -4.30 7.35
N ASN A 37 -7.84 -3.66 8.00
CA ASN A 37 -8.07 -2.61 8.99
C ASN A 37 -8.77 -1.38 8.37
N ALA A 38 -8.42 -0.99 7.14
CA ALA A 38 -9.11 0.09 6.42
C ALA A 38 -10.57 -0.27 6.07
N VAL A 39 -10.83 -1.53 5.72
CA VAL A 39 -12.21 -2.03 5.54
C VAL A 39 -12.99 -1.93 6.85
N VAL A 40 -12.42 -2.41 7.96
CA VAL A 40 -13.01 -2.32 9.30
C VAL A 40 -13.32 -0.88 9.68
N PHE A 41 -12.41 0.05 9.39
CA PHE A 41 -12.61 1.49 9.62
C PHE A 41 -13.89 2.00 8.94
N PHE A 42 -14.09 1.72 7.65
CA PHE A 42 -15.31 2.14 6.94
C PHE A 42 -16.57 1.47 7.49
N VAL A 43 -16.56 0.15 7.67
CA VAL A 43 -17.76 -0.58 8.13
C VAL A 43 -18.13 -0.30 9.58
N SER A 44 -17.20 0.25 10.37
CA SER A 44 -17.47 0.67 11.76
C SER A 44 -18.45 1.85 11.85
N ASN A 45 -18.76 2.53 10.73
CA ASN A 45 -19.76 3.59 10.63
C ASN A 45 -19.60 4.71 11.68
N GLN A 46 -18.37 4.98 12.11
CA GLN A 46 -18.07 6.03 13.10
C GLN A 46 -18.31 7.46 12.56
N THR A 47 -18.42 7.61 11.24
CA THR A 47 -18.69 8.87 10.56
C THR A 47 -19.68 8.65 9.40
N PRO A 48 -20.48 9.67 9.00
CA PRO A 48 -21.36 9.57 7.85
C PRO A 48 -20.58 9.71 6.53
N THR A 49 -19.68 8.77 6.26
CA THR A 49 -18.75 8.81 5.12
C THR A 49 -19.27 8.00 3.94
N THR A 50 -19.23 8.58 2.74
CA THR A 50 -19.49 7.92 1.45
C THR A 50 -18.63 8.53 0.35
N GLY A 51 -18.34 7.77 -0.72
CA GLY A 51 -17.54 8.25 -1.86
C GLY A 51 -16.06 8.55 -1.57
N ALA A 52 -15.59 8.27 -0.35
CA ALA A 52 -14.22 8.54 0.08
C ALA A 52 -13.26 7.43 -0.35
N SER A 53 -12.01 7.81 -0.60
CA SER A 53 -10.88 6.89 -0.81
C SER A 53 -9.91 7.02 0.36
N LEU A 54 -9.51 5.89 0.95
CA LEU A 54 -8.49 5.81 2.00
C LEU A 54 -7.26 5.03 1.47
N PRO A 55 -6.17 5.71 1.10
CA PRO A 55 -4.95 5.04 0.62
C PRO A 55 -4.32 4.17 1.71
N VAL A 56 -3.95 2.94 1.34
CA VAL A 56 -3.23 1.99 2.21
C VAL A 56 -1.96 1.54 1.48
N ASP A 57 -1.00 2.45 1.34
CA ASP A 57 0.18 2.25 0.50
C ASP A 57 1.49 2.75 1.13
N GLY A 58 1.46 3.18 2.40
CA GLY A 58 2.61 3.77 3.08
C GLY A 58 2.95 5.20 2.61
N GLY A 59 2.06 5.80 1.82
CA GLY A 59 2.21 7.14 1.26
C GLY A 59 3.02 7.13 -0.04
N ILE A 60 2.46 6.63 -1.14
CA ILE A 60 3.09 6.78 -2.47
C ILE A 60 2.65 8.12 -3.06
N PRO A 61 3.55 9.12 -3.25
CA PRO A 61 3.13 10.48 -3.65
C PRO A 61 2.35 10.54 -4.97
N ALA A 62 2.67 9.64 -5.91
CA ALA A 62 1.98 9.56 -7.19
C ALA A 62 0.53 9.01 -7.10
N ALA A 63 0.17 8.41 -5.96
CA ALA A 63 -1.14 7.79 -5.71
C ALA A 63 -2.02 8.62 -4.75
N PHE A 64 -1.59 9.82 -4.36
CA PHE A 64 -2.39 10.67 -3.47
C PHE A 64 -3.71 11.07 -4.15
N PRO A 65 -4.87 10.85 -3.49
CA PRO A 65 -6.16 11.36 -3.94
C PRO A 65 -6.11 12.88 -4.14
N ARG A 66 -6.81 13.38 -5.15
CA ARG A 66 -6.96 14.81 -5.44
C ARG A 66 -8.39 15.27 -5.19
#